data_AF-A0A933R8M9-F1
#
_entry.id   AF-A0A933R8M9-F1
#
_cell.length_a   1.000
_cell.length_b   1.000
_cell.length_c   1.000
_cell.angle_alpha   90.00
_cell.angle_beta   90.00
_cell.angle_gamma   90.00
#
_symmetry.space_group_name_H-M   'P 1'
#
loop_
_entity.id
_entity.type
_entity.pdbx_description
1 polymer ?
#
loop_
_entity_poly.entity_id
_entity_poly.type
_entity_poly.pdbx_seq_one_letter_code
_entity_poly.pdbx_strand_id
1 'polypeptide(L)'
;RDPADSDFVYRQATRAKALDAVRGVLPAASLSNVGIYGTGQAFESLLLRMRAHPLPEARHYADLMLHELRKVIPSFLRRVDLADRGGRWVNYFSTTRERSSELVRSLFGDTPVDQADTVELVDFDPDAEDKLLTAICYPFTNVPEHQIAERVRAMGPAERLALVRAYVGERENRRHKPGRAFERVDYRFDVLSDYGAFRDMQRHRLLTIDWQPLTPNHGYVRPELVDEAGMADVFDDAMARSAALYDALKDEFPEQARYAVSMAYRLRYSMQFNAREAIHMLELRSSAQGHPSYRRLALEMHRLIAEQAGHRAVAEAMTHLTTDAPELERLEAERRAEARRGR
;
A
#
# COMPACT_ATOMS: atom_id res chain seq x y z
N ARG A 1 19.84 2.98 27.50
CA ARG A 1 18.62 3.27 28.29
C ARG A 1 18.81 4.61 28.98
N ASP A 2 17.88 5.55 28.78
CA ASP A 2 17.87 6.82 29.51
C ASP A 2 17.52 6.56 30.98
N PRO A 3 18.22 7.16 31.97
CA PRO A 3 17.87 7.06 33.38
C PRO A 3 16.40 7.44 33.70
N ALA A 4 15.78 8.28 32.87
CA ALA A 4 14.38 8.69 33.03
C ALA A 4 13.36 7.62 32.58
N ASP A 5 13.77 6.58 31.86
CA ASP A 5 12.87 5.52 31.39
C ASP A 5 12.66 4.43 32.44
N SER A 6 11.40 4.09 32.69
CA SER A 6 11.06 2.92 33.50
C SER A 6 11.54 1.62 32.83
N ASP A 7 11.89 0.61 33.64
CA ASP A 7 12.25 -0.72 33.16
C ASP A 7 11.15 -1.30 32.26
N PHE A 8 9.90 -1.03 32.63
CA PHE A 8 8.72 -1.53 31.93
C PHE A 8 8.63 -0.96 30.50
N VAL A 9 8.70 0.37 30.36
CA VAL A 9 8.65 1.05 29.06
C VAL A 9 9.80 0.61 28.16
N TYR A 10 11.01 0.54 28.71
CA TYR A 10 12.19 0.11 27.94
C TYR A 10 12.06 -1.33 27.44
N ARG A 11 11.60 -2.26 28.29
CA ARG A 11 11.38 -3.66 27.89
C ARG A 11 10.28 -3.81 26.85
N GLN A 12 9.19 -3.04 26.95
CA GLN A 12 8.10 -3.07 25.98
C GLN A 12 8.56 -2.56 24.61
N ALA A 13 9.29 -1.44 24.56
CA ALA A 13 9.85 -0.90 23.32
C ALA A 13 10.87 -1.86 22.69
N THR A 14 11.75 -2.47 23.49
CA THR A 14 12.74 -3.45 23.03
C THR A 14 12.06 -4.70 22.48
N ARG A 15 11.06 -5.24 23.18
CA ARG A 15 10.29 -6.40 22.70
C ARG A 15 9.57 -6.12 21.40
N ALA A 16 8.96 -4.94 21.26
CA ALA A 16 8.30 -4.54 20.03
C ALA A 16 9.30 -4.47 18.86
N LYS A 17 10.46 -3.84 19.08
CA LYS A 17 11.54 -3.76 18.07
C LYS A 17 12.05 -5.14 17.66
N ALA A 18 12.25 -6.06 18.62
CA ALA A 18 12.66 -7.43 18.33
C ALA A 18 11.59 -8.17 17.49
N LEU A 19 10.30 -8.04 17.84
CA LEU A 19 9.21 -8.63 17.08
C LEU A 19 9.10 -8.05 15.66
N ASP A 20 9.28 -6.73 15.51
CA ASP A 20 9.28 -6.08 14.20
C ASP A 20 10.47 -6.55 13.34
N ALA A 21 11.64 -6.80 13.94
CA ALA A 21 12.82 -7.34 13.25
C ALA A 21 12.61 -8.78 12.74
N VAL A 22 11.88 -9.62 13.46
CA VAL A 22 11.67 -11.03 13.07
C VAL A 22 10.32 -11.30 12.40
N ARG A 23 9.43 -10.29 12.29
CA ARG A 23 8.09 -10.45 11.68
C ARG A 23 8.15 -10.99 10.25
N GLY A 24 9.26 -10.70 9.55
CA GLY A 24 9.53 -11.17 8.20
C GLY A 24 9.50 -12.69 8.07
N VAL A 25 9.77 -13.45 9.15
CA VAL A 25 9.77 -14.92 9.17
C VAL A 25 8.38 -15.53 9.05
N LEU A 26 7.33 -14.77 9.39
CA LEU A 26 5.95 -15.26 9.36
C LEU A 26 5.53 -15.59 7.91
N PRO A 27 4.81 -16.71 7.67
CA PRO A 27 4.26 -17.00 6.36
C PRO A 27 3.16 -16.00 5.99
N ALA A 28 2.88 -15.87 4.69
CA ALA A 28 1.80 -15.05 4.16
C ALA A 28 0.42 -15.52 4.65
N ALA A 29 0.27 -16.82 4.92
CA ALA A 29 -0.93 -17.37 5.52
C ALA A 29 -0.97 -17.18 7.04
N SER A 30 -2.08 -16.63 7.52
CA SER A 30 -2.38 -16.51 8.94
C SER A 30 -3.86 -16.76 9.18
N LEU A 31 -4.21 -17.52 10.22
CA LEU A 31 -5.59 -17.62 10.67
C LEU A 31 -6.01 -16.28 11.28
N SER A 32 -7.13 -15.74 10.81
CA SER A 32 -7.68 -14.48 11.29
C SER A 32 -9.19 -14.51 11.26
N ASN A 33 -9.79 -13.68 12.11
CA ASN A 33 -11.21 -13.35 12.01
C ASN A 33 -11.39 -12.24 10.97
N VAL A 34 -12.43 -12.36 10.14
CA VAL A 34 -12.79 -11.36 9.15
C VAL A 34 -14.23 -10.94 9.39
N GLY A 35 -14.43 -9.64 9.60
CA GLY A 35 -15.75 -9.01 9.64
C GLY A 35 -15.99 -8.24 8.35
N ILE A 36 -17.13 -8.48 7.69
CA ILE A 36 -17.52 -7.79 6.46
C ILE A 36 -18.84 -7.05 6.72
N TYR A 37 -18.87 -5.76 6.39
CA TYR A 37 -20.08 -4.95 6.37
C TYR A 37 -20.24 -4.34 4.98
N GLY A 38 -21.46 -4.36 4.45
CA GLY A 38 -21.76 -3.84 3.13
C GLY A 38 -23.25 -3.81 2.84
N THR A 39 -23.61 -3.15 1.75
CA THR A 39 -24.98 -3.16 1.23
C THR A 39 -25.30 -4.50 0.56
N GLY A 40 -26.58 -4.80 0.33
CA GLY A 40 -26.98 -6.02 -0.39
C GLY A 40 -26.33 -6.15 -1.78
N GLN A 41 -26.19 -5.02 -2.50
CA GLN A 41 -25.50 -4.96 -3.79
C GLN A 41 -23.99 -5.23 -3.67
N ALA A 42 -23.36 -4.76 -2.59
CA ALA A 42 -21.96 -5.06 -2.33
C ALA A 42 -21.75 -6.55 -2.06
N PHE A 43 -22.65 -7.19 -1.30
CA PHE A 43 -22.62 -8.64 -1.08
C PHE A 43 -22.87 -9.44 -2.36
N GLU A 44 -23.84 -9.05 -3.19
CA GLU A 44 -24.06 -9.67 -4.50
C GLU A 44 -22.78 -9.63 -5.35
N SER A 45 -22.15 -8.45 -5.47
CA SER A 45 -20.92 -8.26 -6.23
C SER A 45 -19.74 -9.06 -5.65
N LEU A 46 -19.61 -9.10 -4.32
CA LEU A 46 -18.59 -9.88 -3.62
C LEU A 46 -18.73 -11.37 -3.90
N LEU A 47 -19.94 -11.91 -3.79
CA LEU A 47 -20.22 -13.33 -4.03
C LEU A 47 -19.91 -13.73 -5.47
N LEU A 48 -20.28 -12.91 -6.46
CA LEU A 48 -19.92 -13.17 -7.86
C LEU A 48 -18.40 -13.24 -8.08
N ARG A 49 -17.64 -12.33 -7.45
CA ARG A 49 -16.17 -12.34 -7.53
C ARG A 49 -15.54 -13.52 -6.81
N MET A 50 -16.04 -13.88 -5.62
CA MET A 50 -15.54 -15.01 -4.84
C MET A 50 -15.83 -16.35 -5.52
N ARG A 51 -17.00 -16.52 -6.13
CA ARG A 51 -17.36 -17.72 -6.92
C ARG A 51 -16.50 -17.88 -8.18
N ALA A 52 -16.03 -16.76 -8.75
CA ALA A 52 -15.09 -16.75 -9.88
C ALA A 52 -13.62 -16.81 -9.47
N HIS A 53 -13.33 -16.90 -8.17
CA HIS A 53 -11.96 -16.88 -7.68
C HIS A 53 -11.28 -18.24 -7.93
N PRO A 54 -9.98 -18.27 -8.32
CA PRO A 54 -9.31 -19.54 -8.59
C PRO A 54 -9.14 -20.41 -7.32
N LEU A 55 -8.99 -19.78 -6.15
CA LEU A 55 -8.94 -20.48 -4.86
C LEU A 55 -10.24 -21.24 -4.54
N PRO A 56 -10.19 -22.57 -4.30
CA PRO A 56 -11.33 -23.36 -3.84
C PRO A 56 -11.96 -22.85 -2.56
N GLU A 57 -11.16 -22.42 -1.57
CA GLU A 57 -11.67 -21.93 -0.29
C GLU A 57 -12.46 -20.63 -0.45
N ALA A 58 -12.06 -19.73 -1.36
CA ALA A 58 -12.81 -18.51 -1.64
C ALA A 58 -14.20 -18.84 -2.21
N ARG A 59 -14.28 -19.83 -3.12
CA ARG A 59 -15.54 -20.33 -3.68
C ARG A 59 -16.40 -21.00 -2.61
N HIS A 60 -15.78 -21.83 -1.76
CA HIS A 60 -16.46 -22.50 -0.65
C HIS A 60 -17.07 -21.49 0.35
N TYR A 61 -16.30 -20.47 0.76
CA TYR A 61 -16.80 -19.41 1.61
C TYR A 61 -17.92 -18.61 0.94
N ALA A 62 -17.88 -18.42 -0.38
CA ALA A 62 -18.98 -17.77 -1.11
C ALA A 62 -20.29 -18.56 -0.98
N ASP A 63 -20.24 -19.89 -1.05
CA ASP A 63 -21.43 -20.73 -0.87
C ASP A 63 -21.98 -20.67 0.56
N LEU A 64 -21.10 -20.72 1.58
CA LEU A 64 -21.48 -20.55 2.98
C LEU A 64 -22.11 -19.17 3.23
N MET A 65 -21.50 -18.11 2.70
CA MET A 65 -22.01 -16.74 2.81
C MET A 65 -23.35 -16.58 2.10
N LEU A 66 -23.51 -17.14 0.89
CA LEU A 66 -24.77 -17.09 0.14
C LEU A 66 -25.92 -17.75 0.93
N HIS A 67 -25.65 -18.90 1.57
CA HIS A 67 -26.63 -19.60 2.39
C HIS A 67 -27.13 -18.73 3.55
N GLU A 68 -26.22 -18.12 4.32
CA GLU A 68 -26.59 -17.28 5.47
C GLU A 68 -27.22 -15.96 5.05
N LEU A 69 -26.67 -15.27 4.05
CA LEU A 69 -27.18 -13.98 3.60
C LEU A 69 -28.59 -14.09 3.00
N ARG A 70 -28.97 -15.22 2.39
CA ARG A 70 -30.33 -15.46 1.89
C ARG A 70 -31.40 -15.44 2.99
N LYS A 71 -31.03 -15.70 4.24
CA LYS A 71 -31.95 -15.61 5.39
C LYS A 71 -32.29 -14.16 5.73
N VAL A 72 -31.41 -13.21 5.38
CA VAL A 72 -31.52 -11.80 5.78
C VAL A 72 -31.87 -10.88 4.60
N ILE A 73 -31.28 -11.09 3.43
CA ILE A 73 -31.41 -10.22 2.23
C ILE A 73 -31.74 -11.02 0.95
N PRO A 74 -32.76 -11.88 0.93
CA PRO A 74 -33.02 -12.81 -0.17
C PRO A 74 -33.26 -12.12 -1.52
N SER A 75 -33.86 -10.93 -1.55
CA SER A 75 -34.20 -10.20 -2.79
C SER A 75 -32.98 -9.85 -3.64
N PHE A 76 -31.84 -9.54 -3.01
CA PHE A 76 -30.58 -9.20 -3.68
C PHE A 76 -29.82 -10.43 -4.20
N LEU A 77 -30.12 -11.63 -3.67
CA LEU A 77 -29.30 -12.83 -3.89
C LEU A 77 -29.98 -13.91 -4.73
N ARG A 78 -31.14 -13.59 -5.32
CA ARG A 78 -31.91 -14.54 -6.16
C ARG A 78 -31.19 -14.93 -7.43
N ARG A 79 -30.29 -14.08 -7.93
CA ARG A 79 -29.68 -14.22 -9.26
C ARG A 79 -28.23 -14.70 -9.23
N VAL A 80 -27.61 -14.79 -8.06
CA VAL A 80 -26.16 -15.05 -7.88
C VAL A 80 -25.73 -16.41 -8.44
N ASP A 81 -26.57 -17.44 -8.28
CA ASP A 81 -26.31 -18.83 -8.66
C ASP A 81 -27.15 -19.31 -9.85
N LEU A 82 -27.95 -18.42 -10.47
CA LEU A 82 -28.67 -18.75 -11.70
C LEU A 82 -27.70 -18.78 -12.88
N ALA A 83 -27.71 -19.87 -13.64
CA ALA A 83 -26.78 -20.12 -14.74
C ALA A 83 -26.76 -19.01 -15.80
N ASP A 84 -27.93 -18.46 -16.15
CA ASP A 84 -28.12 -17.41 -17.15
C ASP A 84 -27.94 -15.98 -16.59
N ARG A 85 -27.72 -15.84 -15.28
CA ARG A 85 -27.50 -14.55 -14.58
C ARG A 85 -26.13 -14.52 -13.92
N GLY A 86 -26.05 -14.78 -12.62
CA GLY A 86 -24.79 -14.76 -11.87
C GLY A 86 -23.79 -15.78 -12.40
N GLY A 87 -24.23 -16.94 -12.89
CA GLY A 87 -23.37 -17.91 -13.58
C GLY A 87 -22.66 -17.32 -14.80
N ARG A 88 -23.34 -16.51 -15.62
CA ARG A 88 -22.73 -15.79 -16.76
C ARG A 88 -21.67 -14.80 -16.30
N TRP A 89 -21.90 -14.09 -15.19
CA TRP A 89 -20.93 -13.17 -14.60
C TRP A 89 -19.70 -13.90 -14.05
N VAL A 90 -19.92 -15.00 -13.32
CA VAL A 90 -18.84 -15.85 -12.79
C VAL A 90 -17.99 -16.39 -13.94
N ASN A 91 -18.62 -16.94 -14.98
CA ASN A 91 -17.92 -17.45 -16.17
C ASN A 91 -17.16 -16.35 -16.91
N TYR A 92 -17.73 -15.15 -17.02
CA TYR A 92 -17.05 -14.01 -17.63
C TYR A 92 -15.79 -13.64 -16.84
N PHE A 93 -15.87 -13.53 -15.52
CA PHE A 93 -14.72 -13.20 -14.68
C PHE A 93 -13.62 -14.28 -14.70
N SER A 94 -13.99 -15.57 -14.63
CA SER A 94 -13.01 -16.66 -14.67
C SER A 94 -12.33 -16.75 -16.04
N THR A 95 -13.13 -16.80 -17.11
CA THR A 95 -12.63 -16.95 -18.49
C THR A 95 -11.76 -15.76 -18.91
N THR A 96 -12.15 -14.53 -18.52
CA THR A 96 -11.35 -13.34 -18.83
C THR A 96 -10.00 -13.40 -18.12
N ARG A 97 -9.98 -13.78 -16.84
CA ARG A 97 -8.73 -13.93 -16.07
C ARG A 97 -7.82 -15.01 -16.66
N GLU A 98 -8.38 -16.18 -16.98
CA GLU A 98 -7.65 -17.32 -17.55
C GLU A 98 -7.03 -16.95 -18.89
N ARG A 99 -7.83 -16.43 -19.83
CA ARG A 99 -7.35 -16.01 -21.15
C ARG A 99 -6.29 -14.92 -21.08
N SER A 100 -6.49 -13.93 -20.21
CA SER A 100 -5.48 -12.88 -19.99
C SER A 100 -4.19 -13.46 -19.42
N SER A 101 -4.27 -14.36 -18.44
CA SER A 101 -3.10 -15.01 -17.84
C SER A 101 -2.33 -15.86 -18.85
N GLU A 102 -3.04 -16.64 -19.68
CA GLU A 102 -2.46 -17.45 -20.74
C GLU A 102 -1.73 -16.59 -21.78
N LEU A 103 -2.38 -15.51 -22.24
CA LEU A 103 -1.80 -14.60 -23.22
C LEU A 103 -0.60 -13.84 -22.64
N VAL A 104 -0.67 -13.36 -21.40
CA VAL A 104 0.46 -12.69 -20.76
C VAL A 104 1.63 -13.66 -20.57
N ARG A 105 1.37 -14.91 -20.17
CA ARG A 105 2.41 -15.94 -20.06
C ARG A 105 3.07 -16.23 -21.41
N SER A 106 2.31 -16.29 -22.51
CA SER A 106 2.89 -16.53 -23.83
C SER A 106 3.71 -15.34 -24.35
N LEU A 107 3.36 -14.12 -23.98
CA LEU A 107 4.07 -12.90 -24.39
C LEU A 107 5.32 -12.60 -23.55
N PHE A 108 5.29 -12.92 -22.25
CA PHE A 108 6.31 -12.46 -21.29
C PHE A 108 6.97 -13.59 -20.48
N GLY A 109 6.56 -14.85 -20.65
CA GLY A 109 6.98 -15.96 -19.78
C GLY A 109 8.49 -16.24 -19.77
N ASP A 110 9.17 -15.99 -20.89
CA ASP A 110 10.61 -16.19 -21.05
C ASP A 110 11.42 -14.89 -20.94
N THR A 111 10.77 -13.77 -20.61
CA THR A 111 11.43 -12.47 -20.50
C THR A 111 12.30 -12.45 -19.24
N PRO A 112 13.61 -12.19 -19.36
CA PRO A 112 14.48 -12.06 -18.19
C PRO A 112 14.06 -10.85 -17.35
N VAL A 113 14.23 -10.97 -16.03
CA VAL A 113 13.96 -9.86 -15.11
C VAL A 113 15.16 -8.93 -15.09
N ASP A 114 14.96 -7.70 -15.56
CA ASP A 114 15.97 -6.65 -15.47
C ASP A 114 16.21 -6.20 -14.02
N GLN A 115 17.42 -5.73 -13.75
CA GLN A 115 17.72 -5.03 -12.51
C GLN A 115 17.00 -3.67 -12.53
N ALA A 116 16.24 -3.39 -11.48
CA ALA A 116 15.51 -2.14 -11.31
C ALA A 116 15.62 -1.69 -9.86
N ASP A 117 15.44 -0.39 -9.64
CA ASP A 117 15.43 0.19 -8.31
C ASP A 117 14.29 -0.36 -7.45
N THR A 118 14.45 -0.26 -6.14
CA THR A 118 13.41 -0.66 -5.16
C THR A 118 12.15 0.19 -5.29
N VAL A 119 12.30 1.47 -5.69
CA VAL A 119 11.22 2.41 -5.95
C VAL A 119 11.59 3.20 -7.20
N GLU A 120 10.77 3.12 -8.24
CA GLU A 120 10.95 3.85 -9.49
C GLU A 120 9.72 4.72 -9.75
N LEU A 121 9.92 6.02 -10.00
CA LEU A 121 8.86 6.89 -10.48
C LEU A 121 8.73 6.70 -12.00
N VAL A 122 7.71 5.93 -12.40
CA VAL A 122 7.51 5.50 -13.80
C VAL A 122 6.59 6.41 -14.60
N ASP A 123 5.79 7.24 -13.93
CA ASP A 123 4.84 8.15 -14.59
C ASP A 123 4.56 9.37 -13.71
N PHE A 124 4.65 10.56 -14.30
CA PHE A 124 4.28 11.83 -13.70
C PHE A 124 4.00 12.85 -14.80
N ASP A 125 3.27 13.89 -14.43
CA ASP A 125 2.87 14.95 -15.34
C ASP A 125 3.79 16.17 -15.22
N PRO A 126 4.59 16.52 -16.25
CA PRO A 126 5.49 17.68 -16.19
C PRO A 126 4.78 19.02 -15.95
N ASP A 127 3.50 19.12 -16.30
CA ASP A 127 2.68 20.32 -16.12
C ASP A 127 1.89 20.31 -14.80
N ALA A 128 2.20 19.37 -13.88
CA ALA A 128 1.42 19.13 -12.67
C ALA A 128 1.24 20.37 -11.80
N GLU A 129 2.29 21.17 -11.58
CA GLU A 129 2.19 22.37 -10.73
C GLU A 129 1.31 23.45 -11.39
N ASP A 130 1.33 23.58 -12.72
CA ASP A 130 0.41 24.48 -13.44
C ASP A 130 -1.05 24.04 -13.28
N LYS A 131 -1.30 22.73 -13.40
CA LYS A 131 -2.64 22.15 -13.23
C LYS A 131 -3.12 22.29 -11.79
N LEU A 132 -2.23 22.10 -10.81
CA LEU A 132 -2.50 22.35 -9.40
C LEU A 132 -2.92 23.80 -9.17
N LEU A 133 -2.12 24.77 -9.61
CA LEU A 133 -2.42 26.20 -9.43
C LEU A 133 -3.71 26.62 -10.13
N THR A 134 -3.93 26.12 -11.34
CA THR A 134 -5.19 26.35 -12.08
C THR A 134 -6.38 25.84 -11.28
N ALA A 135 -6.28 24.64 -10.71
CA ALA A 135 -7.32 24.05 -9.87
C ALA A 135 -7.48 24.74 -8.51
N ILE A 136 -6.43 25.35 -7.95
CA ILE A 136 -6.51 26.21 -6.77
C ILE A 136 -7.33 27.45 -7.10
N CYS A 137 -7.07 28.11 -8.23
CA CYS A 137 -7.76 29.33 -8.64
C CYS A 137 -9.22 29.11 -9.05
N TYR A 138 -9.53 27.97 -9.68
CA TYR A 138 -10.83 27.72 -10.32
C TYR A 138 -12.05 28.07 -9.45
N PRO A 139 -12.16 27.63 -8.18
CA PRO A 139 -13.32 27.93 -7.33
C PRO A 139 -13.47 29.40 -6.91
N PHE A 140 -12.42 30.22 -7.10
CA PHE A 140 -12.36 31.62 -6.65
C PHE A 140 -12.43 32.63 -7.81
N THR A 141 -12.80 32.17 -9.01
CA THR A 141 -12.92 33.03 -10.19
C THR A 141 -14.22 32.75 -10.94
N ASN A 142 -14.61 33.68 -11.82
CA ASN A 142 -15.75 33.53 -12.72
C ASN A 142 -15.32 33.34 -14.19
N VAL A 143 -14.02 33.11 -14.42
CA VAL A 143 -13.46 32.95 -15.77
C VAL A 143 -13.31 31.46 -16.10
N PRO A 144 -13.42 31.09 -17.39
CA PRO A 144 -13.21 29.71 -17.81
C PRO A 144 -11.76 29.25 -17.58
N GLU A 145 -11.58 27.94 -17.39
CA GLU A 145 -10.31 27.30 -17.00
C GLU A 145 -9.13 27.67 -17.91
N HIS A 146 -9.36 27.84 -19.22
CA HIS A 146 -8.28 28.23 -20.15
C HIS A 146 -7.69 29.61 -19.82
N GLN A 147 -8.50 30.58 -19.39
CA GLN A 147 -8.01 31.91 -18.98
C GLN A 147 -7.23 31.83 -17.67
N ILE A 148 -7.64 30.96 -16.75
CA ILE A 148 -6.92 30.71 -15.50
C ILE A 148 -5.56 30.10 -15.81
N ALA A 149 -5.52 29.07 -16.65
CA ALA A 149 -4.28 28.38 -17.05
C ALA A 149 -3.31 29.34 -17.77
N GLU A 150 -3.82 30.21 -18.65
CA GLU A 150 -3.02 31.27 -19.28
C GLU A 150 -2.44 32.23 -18.24
N ARG A 151 -3.25 32.64 -17.25
CA ARG A 151 -2.79 33.54 -16.19
C ARG A 151 -1.74 32.87 -15.29
N VAL A 152 -1.93 31.60 -14.95
CA VAL A 152 -1.00 30.78 -14.15
C VAL A 152 0.35 30.63 -14.85
N ARG A 153 0.36 30.36 -16.18
CA ARG A 153 1.59 30.30 -16.98
C ARG A 153 2.35 31.64 -16.99
N ALA A 154 1.64 32.75 -16.88
CA ALA A 154 2.24 34.08 -16.81
C ALA A 154 2.67 34.51 -15.39
N MET A 155 2.39 33.71 -14.34
CA MET A 155 2.76 34.04 -12.96
C MET A 155 4.25 33.85 -12.71
N GLY A 156 4.84 34.78 -11.94
CA GLY A 156 6.20 34.64 -11.45
C GLY A 156 6.30 33.62 -10.30
N PRO A 157 7.52 33.12 -9.96
CA PRO A 157 7.72 32.15 -8.88
C PRO A 157 7.14 32.58 -7.53
N ALA A 158 7.22 33.87 -7.20
CA ALA A 158 6.71 34.41 -5.94
C ALA A 158 5.18 34.33 -5.82
N GLU A 159 4.46 34.63 -6.91
CA GLU A 159 2.99 34.56 -6.95
C GLU A 159 2.52 33.11 -6.84
N ARG A 160 3.19 32.20 -7.56
CA ARG A 160 2.92 30.76 -7.52
C ARG A 160 3.12 30.20 -6.12
N LEU A 161 4.22 30.54 -5.47
CA LEU A 161 4.51 30.12 -4.09
C LEU A 161 3.49 30.70 -3.10
N ALA A 162 3.13 31.97 -3.24
CA ALA A 162 2.12 32.60 -2.39
C ALA A 162 0.76 31.90 -2.50
N LEU A 163 0.35 31.53 -3.72
CA LEU A 163 -0.89 30.81 -3.98
C LEU A 163 -0.90 29.41 -3.36
N VAL A 164 0.19 28.64 -3.52
CA VAL A 164 0.32 27.32 -2.88
C VAL A 164 0.29 27.44 -1.36
N ARG A 165 1.05 28.37 -0.77
CA ARG A 165 1.08 28.58 0.69
C ARG A 165 -0.27 28.95 1.26
N ALA A 166 -0.98 29.88 0.59
CA ALA A 166 -2.33 30.26 0.99
C ALA A 166 -3.31 29.08 0.93
N TYR A 167 -3.15 28.19 -0.08
CA TYR A 167 -4.02 27.03 -0.26
C TYR A 167 -3.74 25.89 0.72
N VAL A 168 -2.47 25.63 1.02
CA VAL A 168 -2.04 24.61 2.00
C VAL A 168 -2.39 25.03 3.42
N GLY A 169 -2.23 26.33 3.72
CA GLY A 169 -2.49 26.91 5.04
C GLY A 169 -1.54 26.41 6.13
N GLU A 170 -1.88 26.73 7.38
CA GLU A 170 -1.14 26.32 8.56
C GLU A 170 -1.62 24.95 9.07
N ARG A 171 -0.90 23.90 8.66
CA ARG A 171 -1.25 22.51 9.02
C ARG A 171 -0.70 22.17 10.41
N GLU A 172 -1.54 22.32 11.45
CA GLU A 172 -1.17 21.93 12.84
C GLU A 172 -1.03 20.41 13.05
N ASN A 173 -1.72 19.60 12.24
CA ASN A 173 -1.60 18.16 12.30
C ASN A 173 -1.72 17.52 10.90
N ARG A 174 -1.19 16.31 10.75
CA ARG A 174 -1.24 15.54 9.49
C ARG A 174 -2.66 15.23 8.97
N ARG A 175 -3.70 15.39 9.81
CA ARG A 175 -5.11 15.20 9.41
C ARG A 175 -5.69 16.45 8.75
N HIS A 176 -5.07 17.62 8.91
CA HIS A 176 -5.35 18.81 8.12
C HIS A 176 -4.80 18.57 6.71
N LYS A 177 -5.57 17.83 5.91
CA LYS A 177 -5.19 17.48 4.54
C LYS A 177 -5.39 18.69 3.63
N PRO A 178 -4.44 19.00 2.73
CA PRO A 178 -4.64 20.02 1.71
C PRO A 178 -5.87 19.73 0.84
N GLY A 179 -6.39 20.78 0.22
CA GLY A 179 -7.63 20.74 -0.54
C GLY A 179 -7.57 19.87 -1.81
N ARG A 180 -8.71 19.75 -2.49
CA ARG A 180 -8.90 18.86 -3.65
C ARG A 180 -8.10 19.24 -4.90
N ALA A 181 -7.50 20.42 -4.98
CA ALA A 181 -6.66 20.79 -6.11
C ALA A 181 -5.46 19.84 -6.28
N PHE A 182 -4.97 19.25 -5.18
CA PHE A 182 -3.93 18.20 -5.21
C PHE A 182 -4.39 16.87 -5.84
N GLU A 183 -5.68 16.70 -6.12
CA GLU A 183 -6.19 15.54 -6.87
C GLU A 183 -5.95 15.67 -8.39
N ARG A 184 -5.40 16.79 -8.87
CA ARG A 184 -5.08 17.03 -10.29
C ARG A 184 -3.66 16.62 -10.70
N VAL A 185 -2.88 16.14 -9.74
CA VAL A 185 -1.49 15.74 -9.94
C VAL A 185 -1.40 14.26 -9.63
N ASP A 186 -0.99 13.44 -10.59
CA ASP A 186 -0.90 11.98 -10.46
C ASP A 186 0.55 11.50 -10.54
N TYR A 187 0.83 10.42 -9.82
CA TYR A 187 2.09 9.71 -9.84
C TYR A 187 1.85 8.21 -10.00
N ARG A 188 2.74 7.52 -10.71
CA ARG A 188 2.80 6.06 -10.73
C ARG A 188 4.21 5.60 -10.38
N PHE A 189 4.27 4.67 -9.44
CA PHE A 189 5.52 4.08 -8.97
C PHE A 189 5.53 2.57 -9.23
N ASP A 190 6.64 2.05 -9.73
CA ASP A 190 6.97 0.62 -9.61
C ASP A 190 7.76 0.41 -8.33
N VAL A 191 7.36 -0.56 -7.52
CA VAL A 191 7.94 -0.80 -6.19
C VAL A 191 8.24 -2.28 -6.01
N LEU A 192 9.45 -2.57 -5.54
CA LEU A 192 9.87 -3.88 -5.09
C LEU A 192 10.22 -3.82 -3.60
N SER A 193 9.36 -4.34 -2.72
CA SER A 193 9.60 -4.32 -1.27
C SER A 193 9.20 -5.64 -0.61
N ASP A 194 9.60 -5.86 0.65
CA ASP A 194 9.16 -7.05 1.38
C ASP A 194 7.63 -7.09 1.50
N TYR A 195 7.07 -8.29 1.49
CA TYR A 195 5.63 -8.50 1.54
C TYR A 195 4.99 -7.86 2.79
N GLY A 196 5.73 -7.78 3.91
CA GLY A 196 5.30 -7.04 5.10
C GLY A 196 5.05 -5.55 4.83
N ALA A 197 5.98 -4.88 4.15
CA ALA A 197 5.82 -3.49 3.71
C ALA A 197 4.66 -3.33 2.73
N PHE A 198 4.54 -4.21 1.73
CA PHE A 198 3.40 -4.21 0.80
C PHE A 198 2.06 -4.26 1.53
N ARG A 199 1.89 -5.16 2.51
CA ARG A 199 0.64 -5.28 3.29
C ARG A 199 0.29 -3.99 4.03
N ASP A 200 1.29 -3.24 4.48
CA ASP A 200 1.07 -1.93 5.08
C ASP A 200 0.69 -0.88 4.03
N MET A 201 1.33 -0.86 2.86
CA MET A 201 0.97 0.02 1.75
C MET A 201 -0.44 -0.26 1.21
N GLN A 202 -0.83 -1.53 1.12
CA GLN A 202 -2.15 -2.00 0.68
C GLN A 202 -3.32 -1.46 1.52
N ARG A 203 -3.06 -0.96 2.74
CA ARG A 203 -4.11 -0.39 3.60
C ARG A 203 -4.62 0.97 3.11
N HIS A 204 -3.93 1.60 2.16
CA HIS A 204 -4.36 2.85 1.54
C HIS A 204 -5.34 2.55 0.41
N ARG A 205 -6.61 2.93 0.60
CA ARG A 205 -7.73 2.48 -0.24
C ARG A 205 -8.14 3.45 -1.33
N LEU A 206 -7.76 4.72 -1.18
CA LEU A 206 -7.96 5.77 -2.18
C LEU A 206 -6.70 5.83 -3.03
N LEU A 207 -6.39 4.74 -3.71
CA LEU A 207 -5.31 4.63 -4.70
C LEU A 207 -5.46 3.32 -5.46
N THR A 208 -4.78 3.20 -6.57
CA THR A 208 -4.72 1.97 -7.36
C THR A 208 -3.43 1.23 -7.03
N ILE A 209 -3.53 -0.05 -6.65
CA ILE A 209 -2.38 -0.94 -6.52
C ILE A 209 -2.64 -2.19 -7.33
N ASP A 210 -1.70 -2.51 -8.20
CA ASP A 210 -1.62 -3.79 -8.91
C ASP A 210 -0.33 -4.49 -8.49
N TRP A 211 -0.37 -5.81 -8.30
CA TRP A 211 0.80 -6.56 -7.82
C TRP A 211 0.98 -7.88 -8.55
N GLN A 212 2.23 -8.29 -8.66
CA GLN A 212 2.59 -9.59 -9.21
C GLN A 212 2.27 -10.72 -8.21
N PRO A 213 2.30 -12.00 -8.60
CA PRO A 213 2.20 -13.09 -7.63
C PRO A 213 3.34 -13.06 -6.61
N LEU A 214 3.04 -13.30 -5.33
CA LEU A 214 4.06 -13.46 -4.30
C LEU A 214 4.82 -14.77 -4.51
N THR A 215 6.13 -14.68 -4.71
CA THR A 215 7.03 -15.83 -4.91
C THR A 215 8.36 -15.60 -4.17
N PRO A 216 9.16 -16.66 -3.93
CA PRO A 216 10.52 -16.51 -3.40
C PRO A 216 11.52 -15.84 -4.37
N ASN A 217 11.15 -15.65 -5.64
CA ASN A 217 12.10 -15.40 -6.74
C ASN A 217 12.75 -14.02 -6.70
N HIS A 218 12.16 -13.03 -6.02
CA HIS A 218 12.75 -11.70 -5.84
C HIS A 218 13.69 -11.61 -4.62
N GLY A 219 14.00 -12.75 -4.00
CA GLY A 219 14.78 -12.82 -2.77
C GLY A 219 14.06 -12.14 -1.59
N TYR A 220 14.76 -12.04 -0.46
CA TYR A 220 14.21 -11.50 0.77
C TYR A 220 15.09 -10.39 1.37
N VAL A 221 14.51 -9.65 2.32
CA VAL A 221 15.22 -8.66 3.13
C VAL A 221 15.41 -9.23 4.53
N ARG A 222 16.66 -9.33 4.97
CA ARG A 222 17.00 -9.62 6.37
C ARG A 222 17.28 -8.32 7.11
N PRO A 223 16.63 -8.05 8.25
CA PRO A 223 16.90 -6.84 9.03
C PRO A 223 18.28 -6.89 9.71
N GLU A 224 18.99 -5.77 9.76
CA GLU A 224 20.33 -5.64 10.38
C GLU A 224 20.36 -6.15 11.83
N LEU A 225 19.28 -5.93 12.59
CA LEU A 225 19.16 -6.43 13.98
C LEU A 225 19.24 -7.96 14.09
N VAL A 226 18.88 -8.69 13.03
CA VAL A 226 19.03 -10.16 12.99
C VAL A 226 20.50 -10.53 12.87
N ASP A 227 21.26 -9.78 12.07
CA ASP A 227 22.71 -9.96 11.92
C ASP A 227 23.43 -9.59 13.23
N GLU A 228 23.10 -8.44 13.83
CA GLU A 228 23.66 -7.99 15.11
C GLU A 228 23.36 -8.96 16.26
N ALA A 229 22.21 -9.65 16.22
CA ALA A 229 21.84 -10.68 17.19
C ALA A 229 22.52 -12.04 16.94
N GLY A 230 23.31 -12.19 15.87
CA GLY A 230 23.94 -13.46 15.50
C GLY A 230 22.95 -14.53 15.03
N MET A 231 21.80 -14.12 14.50
CA MET A 231 20.70 -15.02 14.10
C MET A 231 20.56 -15.17 12.58
N ALA A 232 21.57 -14.76 11.82
CA ALA A 232 21.57 -14.79 10.36
C ALA A 232 21.26 -16.19 9.81
N ASP A 233 22.00 -17.23 10.25
CA ASP A 233 21.84 -18.61 9.76
C ASP A 233 20.44 -19.16 10.05
N VAL A 234 19.89 -18.85 11.23
CA VAL A 234 18.54 -19.29 11.63
C VAL A 234 17.47 -18.61 10.76
N PHE A 235 17.66 -17.33 10.44
CA PHE A 235 16.77 -16.59 9.57
C PHE A 235 16.83 -17.13 8.13
N ASP A 236 18.02 -17.39 7.61
CA ASP A 236 18.23 -17.90 6.26
C ASP A 236 17.69 -19.33 6.10
N ASP A 237 17.86 -20.20 7.11
CA ASP A 237 17.23 -21.53 7.13
C ASP A 237 15.70 -21.44 7.06
N ALA A 238 15.09 -20.49 7.78
CA ALA A 238 13.65 -20.27 7.71
C ALA A 238 13.21 -19.80 6.31
N MET A 239 13.99 -18.94 5.64
CA MET A 239 13.72 -18.52 4.27
C MET A 239 13.85 -19.69 3.29
N ALA A 240 14.90 -20.51 3.43
CA ALA A 240 15.11 -21.69 2.60
C ALA A 240 13.97 -22.69 2.71
N ARG A 241 13.49 -22.96 3.93
CA ARG A 241 12.30 -23.82 4.16
C ARG A 241 11.03 -23.26 3.52
N SER A 242 10.83 -21.94 3.62
CA SER A 242 9.70 -21.25 2.98
C SER A 242 9.74 -21.38 1.45
N ALA A 243 10.91 -21.20 0.83
CA ALA A 243 11.09 -21.39 -0.61
C ALA A 243 10.89 -22.85 -1.04
N ALA A 244 11.47 -23.80 -0.29
CA ALA A 244 11.32 -25.23 -0.58
C ALA A 244 9.86 -25.69 -0.51
N LEU A 245 9.08 -25.19 0.46
CA LEU A 245 7.65 -25.48 0.54
C LEU A 245 6.87 -24.84 -0.62
N TYR A 246 7.22 -23.61 -1.02
CA TYR A 246 6.64 -23.00 -2.23
C TYR A 246 6.89 -23.86 -3.47
N ASP A 247 8.13 -24.30 -3.68
CA ASP A 247 8.52 -25.13 -4.82
C ASP A 247 7.83 -26.49 -4.82
N ALA A 248 7.63 -27.10 -3.64
CA ALA A 248 6.88 -28.35 -3.51
C ALA A 248 5.39 -28.21 -3.84
N LEU A 249 4.83 -27.00 -3.74
CA LEU A 249 3.39 -26.74 -3.95
C LEU A 249 3.07 -26.16 -5.33
N LYS A 250 4.00 -25.43 -5.98
CA LYS A 250 3.66 -24.55 -7.11
C LYS A 250 3.09 -25.26 -8.34
N ASP A 251 3.46 -26.51 -8.59
CA ASP A 251 3.02 -27.25 -9.78
C ASP A 251 1.60 -27.82 -9.62
N GLU A 252 1.28 -28.35 -8.43
CA GLU A 252 -0.05 -28.92 -8.14
C GLU A 252 -1.04 -27.88 -7.59
N PHE A 253 -0.54 -26.92 -6.80
CA PHE A 253 -1.32 -25.91 -6.09
C PHE A 253 -0.77 -24.48 -6.31
N PRO A 254 -0.71 -23.98 -7.57
CA PRO A 254 -0.06 -22.71 -7.90
C PRO A 254 -0.63 -21.50 -7.12
N GLU A 255 -1.94 -21.49 -6.87
CA GLU A 255 -2.59 -20.38 -6.16
C GLU A 255 -2.34 -20.44 -4.65
N GLN A 256 -2.27 -21.63 -4.06
CA GLN A 256 -2.05 -21.85 -2.64
C GLN A 256 -0.56 -21.85 -2.27
N ALA A 257 0.35 -22.14 -3.20
CA ALA A 257 1.80 -22.13 -2.94
C ALA A 257 2.27 -20.80 -2.32
N ARG A 258 1.63 -19.69 -2.71
CA ARG A 258 1.88 -18.34 -2.17
C ARG A 258 1.69 -18.23 -0.66
N TYR A 259 0.88 -19.11 -0.05
CA TYR A 259 0.68 -19.17 1.40
C TYR A 259 1.92 -19.61 2.17
N ALA A 260 2.82 -20.36 1.54
CA ALA A 260 4.07 -20.81 2.12
C ALA A 260 5.15 -19.71 2.15
N VAL A 261 4.98 -18.64 1.37
CA VAL A 261 6.00 -17.60 1.21
C VAL A 261 6.04 -16.71 2.45
N SER A 262 7.24 -16.53 2.99
CA SER A 262 7.51 -15.70 4.17
C SER A 262 7.37 -14.20 3.88
N MET A 263 6.99 -13.40 4.88
CA MET A 263 6.77 -11.95 4.72
C MET A 263 8.03 -11.17 4.37
N ALA A 264 9.22 -11.73 4.60
CA ALA A 264 10.51 -11.12 4.25
C ALA A 264 10.80 -11.15 2.74
N TYR A 265 10.16 -12.05 1.98
CA TYR A 265 10.32 -12.10 0.53
C TYR A 265 9.76 -10.85 -0.14
N ARG A 266 10.43 -10.41 -1.20
CA ARG A 266 10.05 -9.22 -1.96
C ARG A 266 8.88 -9.51 -2.90
N LEU A 267 8.02 -8.52 -3.04
CA LEU A 267 6.91 -8.50 -3.97
C LEU A 267 7.01 -7.24 -4.84
N ARG A 268 6.84 -7.39 -6.15
CA ARG A 268 6.74 -6.27 -7.08
C ARG A 268 5.29 -5.82 -7.25
N TYR A 269 5.07 -4.51 -7.16
CA TYR A 269 3.75 -3.90 -7.30
C TYR A 269 3.83 -2.48 -7.85
N SER A 270 2.82 -2.11 -8.63
CA SER A 270 2.61 -0.76 -9.15
C SER A 270 1.65 -0.02 -8.22
N MET A 271 1.99 1.22 -7.86
CA MET A 271 1.12 2.12 -7.11
C MET A 271 0.83 3.37 -7.93
N GLN A 272 -0.45 3.68 -8.16
CA GLN A 272 -0.88 4.92 -8.79
C GLN A 272 -1.79 5.70 -7.84
N PHE A 273 -1.45 6.98 -7.63
CA PHE A 273 -2.17 7.86 -6.72
C PHE A 273 -1.92 9.34 -7.04
N ASN A 274 -2.88 10.18 -6.65
CA ASN A 274 -2.73 11.62 -6.79
C ASN A 274 -1.90 12.24 -5.64
N ALA A 275 -1.48 13.49 -5.78
CA ALA A 275 -0.68 14.19 -4.79
C ALA A 275 -1.40 14.32 -3.44
N ARG A 276 -2.74 14.42 -3.41
CA ARG A 276 -3.50 14.49 -2.15
C ARG A 276 -3.42 13.17 -1.38
N GLU A 277 -3.45 12.06 -2.09
CA GLU A 277 -3.26 10.71 -1.57
C GLU A 277 -1.80 10.50 -1.15
N ALA A 278 -0.84 10.98 -1.94
CA ALA A 278 0.58 10.97 -1.61
C ALA A 278 0.85 11.68 -0.28
N ILE A 279 0.36 12.91 -0.09
CA ILE A 279 0.51 13.66 1.18
C ILE A 279 0.02 12.82 2.36
N HIS A 280 -1.16 12.20 2.23
CA HIS A 280 -1.70 11.37 3.30
C HIS A 280 -0.84 10.14 3.58
N MET A 281 -0.44 9.44 2.53
CA MET A 281 0.24 8.16 2.61
C MET A 281 1.67 8.33 3.10
N LEU A 282 2.43 9.25 2.50
CA LEU A 282 3.84 9.46 2.79
C LEU A 282 4.06 10.03 4.20
N GLU A 283 3.22 10.97 4.66
CA GLU A 283 3.29 11.48 6.05
C GLU A 283 2.90 10.42 7.09
N LEU A 284 1.93 9.55 6.77
CA LEU A 284 1.55 8.48 7.69
C LEU A 284 2.65 7.42 7.77
N ARG A 285 3.21 7.03 6.61
CA ARG A 285 4.14 5.91 6.50
C ARG A 285 5.58 6.26 6.82
N SER A 286 5.97 7.53 6.74
CA SER A 286 7.29 7.99 7.19
C SER A 286 7.39 8.19 8.70
N SER A 287 6.26 8.28 9.42
CA SER A 287 6.24 8.59 10.86
C SER A 287 7.15 7.67 11.68
N ALA A 288 7.71 8.18 12.78
CA ALA A 288 8.69 7.46 13.62
C ALA A 288 8.24 6.07 14.10
N GLN A 289 6.93 5.84 14.29
CA GLN A 289 6.38 4.54 14.70
C GLN A 289 6.23 3.55 13.53
N GLY A 290 6.52 4.01 12.32
CA GLY A 290 6.43 3.22 11.12
C GLY A 290 7.57 2.22 11.03
N HIS A 291 7.29 1.02 10.52
CA HIS A 291 8.32 0.02 10.29
C HIS A 291 9.39 0.54 9.30
N PRO A 292 10.70 0.30 9.53
CA PRO A 292 11.79 0.85 8.72
C PRO A 292 11.62 0.61 7.20
N SER A 293 11.13 -0.56 6.82
CA SER A 293 10.99 -0.92 5.41
C SER A 293 10.07 0.03 4.62
N TYR A 294 8.81 0.21 5.04
CA TYR A 294 7.90 1.12 4.32
C TYR A 294 8.22 2.60 4.58
N ARG A 295 8.94 2.93 5.67
CA ARG A 295 9.46 4.29 5.89
C ARG A 295 10.43 4.68 4.78
N ARG A 296 11.37 3.78 4.45
CA ARG A 296 12.31 4.00 3.32
C ARG A 296 11.58 4.20 2.00
N LEU A 297 10.56 3.39 1.72
CA LEU A 297 9.74 3.56 0.51
C LEU A 297 9.06 4.93 0.46
N ALA A 298 8.48 5.37 1.58
CA ALA A 298 7.78 6.65 1.66
C ALA A 298 8.73 7.85 1.48
N LEU A 299 9.92 7.78 2.08
CA LEU A 299 10.93 8.84 1.93
C LEU A 299 11.48 8.87 0.50
N GLU A 300 11.69 7.71 -0.13
CA GLU A 300 12.16 7.65 -1.51
C GLU A 300 11.11 8.15 -2.51
N MET A 301 9.84 7.80 -2.33
CA MET A 301 8.75 8.37 -3.13
C MET A 301 8.68 9.89 -3.00
N HIS A 302 8.86 10.44 -1.80
CA HIS A 302 8.91 11.88 -1.58
C HIS A 302 10.10 12.52 -2.31
N ARG A 303 11.30 11.93 -2.20
CA ARG A 303 12.49 12.39 -2.91
C ARG A 303 12.28 12.41 -4.42
N LEU A 304 11.72 11.34 -5.00
CA LEU A 304 11.46 11.25 -6.43
C LEU A 304 10.41 12.28 -6.90
N ILE A 305 9.39 12.58 -6.08
CA ILE A 305 8.44 13.67 -6.37
C ILE A 305 9.16 15.04 -6.38
N ALA A 306 10.06 15.29 -5.44
CA ALA A 306 10.76 16.56 -5.32
C ALA A 306 11.83 16.75 -6.42
N GLU A 307 12.62 15.71 -6.68
CA GLU A 307 13.86 15.79 -7.44
C GLU A 307 13.70 15.32 -8.89
N GLN A 308 13.05 14.17 -9.11
CA GLN A 308 12.87 13.61 -10.46
C GLN A 308 11.67 14.24 -11.17
N ALA A 309 10.52 14.32 -10.52
CA ALA A 309 9.36 15.00 -11.10
C ALA A 309 9.54 16.53 -11.11
N GLY A 310 10.36 17.06 -10.21
CA GLY A 310 10.58 18.50 -10.06
C GLY A 310 9.42 19.23 -9.38
N HIS A 311 8.46 18.52 -8.77
CA HIS A 311 7.26 19.09 -8.16
C HIS A 311 7.53 19.57 -6.74
N ARG A 312 8.43 20.56 -6.60
CA ARG A 312 8.91 21.08 -5.32
C ARG A 312 7.78 21.65 -4.47
N ALA A 313 6.80 22.34 -5.05
CA ALA A 313 5.68 22.90 -4.30
C ALA A 313 4.79 21.79 -3.70
N VAL A 314 4.65 20.66 -4.42
CA VAL A 314 3.93 19.48 -3.91
C VAL A 314 4.71 18.80 -2.78
N ALA A 315 6.02 18.63 -2.96
CA ALA A 315 6.89 18.03 -1.95
C ALA A 315 6.98 18.88 -0.67
N GLU A 316 7.08 20.20 -0.78
CA GLU A 316 7.11 21.14 0.35
C GLU A 316 5.78 21.19 1.11
N ALA A 317 4.65 20.88 0.45
CA ALA A 317 3.36 20.78 1.11
C ALA A 317 3.28 19.61 2.10
N MET A 318 4.17 18.62 2.00
CA MET A 318 4.25 17.44 2.88
C MET A 318 5.06 17.72 4.16
N THR A 319 4.52 18.58 5.02
CA THR A 319 5.22 19.10 6.20
C THR A 319 5.34 18.14 7.39
N HIS A 320 4.69 16.96 7.35
CA HIS A 320 4.66 16.00 8.47
C HIS A 320 5.45 14.71 8.19
N LEU A 321 6.48 14.79 7.34
CA LEU A 321 7.40 13.69 7.12
C LEU A 321 8.39 13.55 8.28
N THR A 322 8.76 12.32 8.61
CA THR A 322 9.83 12.04 9.59
C THR A 322 11.01 11.38 8.88
N THR A 323 12.02 12.18 8.54
CA THR A 323 13.25 11.74 7.86
C THR A 323 14.12 10.91 8.80
N ASP A 324 14.35 11.41 10.01
CA ASP A 324 15.16 10.75 11.03
C ASP A 324 14.24 10.11 12.09
N ALA A 325 14.30 8.77 12.23
CA ALA A 325 13.61 8.09 13.32
C ALA A 325 14.54 7.78 14.48
N PRO A 326 14.02 7.82 15.72
CA PRO A 326 14.76 7.37 16.88
C PRO A 326 15.02 5.87 16.81
N GLU A 327 16.10 5.43 17.46
CA GLU A 327 16.53 4.03 17.51
C GLU A 327 15.43 3.10 18.09
N LEU A 328 14.63 3.59 19.03
CA LEU A 328 13.43 2.92 19.55
C LEU A 328 12.17 3.67 19.12
N GLU A 329 11.67 3.33 17.94
CA GLU A 329 10.50 3.89 17.25
C GLU A 329 9.23 4.06 18.13
N ARG A 330 9.05 3.17 19.11
CA ARG A 330 7.88 3.18 20.01
C ARG A 330 8.14 3.82 21.38
N LEU A 331 9.38 4.14 21.74
CA LEU A 331 9.76 4.55 23.10
C LEU A 331 8.98 5.80 23.56
N GLU A 332 8.92 6.85 22.76
CA GLU A 332 8.17 8.06 23.11
C GLU A 332 6.67 7.81 23.24
N ALA A 333 6.13 6.88 22.45
CA ALA A 333 4.73 6.51 22.51
C ALA A 333 4.41 5.83 23.84
N GLU A 334 5.29 4.93 24.27
CA GLU A 334 5.20 4.24 25.55
C GLU A 334 5.37 5.23 26.72
N ARG A 335 6.31 6.18 26.64
CA ARG A 335 6.44 7.29 27.61
C ARG A 335 5.13 8.07 27.75
N ARG A 336 4.50 8.46 26.63
CA ARG A 336 3.22 9.18 26.63
C ARG A 336 2.08 8.32 27.20
N ALA A 337 2.07 7.02 26.93
CA ALA A 337 1.07 6.10 27.45
C ALA A 337 1.22 5.89 28.97
N GLU A 338 2.45 5.74 29.47
CA GLU A 338 2.76 5.66 30.90
C GLU A 338 2.35 6.94 31.64
N ALA A 339 2.70 8.12 31.10
CA ALA A 339 2.28 9.40 31.67
C ALA A 339 0.76 9.58 31.76
N ARG A 340 -0.01 8.96 30.85
CA ARG A 340 -1.48 8.95 30.91
C ARG A 340 -2.05 7.96 31.92
N ARG A 341 -1.32 6.88 32.25
CA ARG A 341 -1.74 5.90 33.28
C ARG A 341 -1.43 6.39 34.69
N GLY A 342 -0.44 7.29 34.84
CA GLY A 342 -0.09 7.93 36.10
C GLY A 342 -0.91 9.18 36.45
N ARG A 343 -1.85 9.59 35.58
CA ARG A 343 -2.90 10.58 35.85
C ARG A 343 -4.21 9.85 36.06
#